data_AF-A0A7S1PDK3-F1
#
_entry.id   AF-A0A7S1PDK3-F1
#
_cell.length_a   1.000
_cell.length_b   1.000
_cell.length_c   1.000
_cell.angle_alpha   90.00
_cell.angle_beta   90.00
_cell.angle_gamma   90.00
#
_symmetry.space_group_name_H-M   'P 1'
#
loop_
_entity.id
_entity.type
_entity.pdbx_description
1 polymer ?
#
loop_
_entity_poly.entity_id
_entity_poly.type
_entity_poly.pdbx_seq_one_letter_code
_entity_poly.pdbx_strand_id
1 'polypeptide(L)'
;MPPHLRGEGKDDHPTWDHFGGSWGKRRRNGTPASPKFYIGDVVRHAQWKYRGVVIGWDFTANAPSHWIKRVYEIYPSEWSDRPHYLLLVENAAPNSQIPEELYLAYVSEENLKYDYGGPIQNDRILTIFQGRAREPDGTSHRYYPPSGHPLRTIYPDDRIAYIVTQKAQEGGGGTHRR
;
A
#
# COMPACT_ATOMS: atom_id res chain seq x y z
N MET A 1 20.40 1.74 -4.08
CA MET A 1 19.05 1.71 -3.48
C MET A 1 18.03 1.42 -4.57
N PRO A 2 16.88 0.79 -4.27
CA PRO A 2 15.79 0.64 -5.24
C PRO A 2 15.38 2.00 -5.80
N PRO A 3 15.29 2.19 -7.13
CA PRO A 3 15.12 3.51 -7.76
C PRO A 3 13.75 4.15 -7.52
N HIS A 4 12.79 3.36 -7.05
CA HIS A 4 11.43 3.78 -6.70
C HIS A 4 11.25 4.08 -5.20
N LEU A 5 12.24 3.76 -4.37
CA LEU A 5 12.27 4.30 -3.01
C LEU A 5 12.68 5.77 -3.12
N ARG A 6 12.01 6.60 -2.35
CA ARG A 6 12.29 8.03 -2.21
C ARG A 6 13.78 8.26 -1.89
N GLY A 7 14.34 9.45 -2.19
CA GLY A 7 15.58 9.87 -1.53
C GLY A 7 16.69 10.59 -2.31
N GLU A 8 16.41 11.39 -3.36
CA GLU A 8 17.50 12.22 -3.94
C GLU A 8 17.18 13.72 -4.10
N GLY A 9 15.93 14.17 -3.94
CA GLY A 9 15.57 15.59 -4.12
C GLY A 9 14.31 16.03 -3.38
N LYS A 10 14.17 17.35 -3.19
CA LYS A 10 13.01 17.96 -2.51
C LYS A 10 11.70 17.67 -3.22
N ASP A 11 11.69 17.35 -4.51
CA ASP A 11 10.46 17.20 -5.32
C ASP A 11 9.98 15.74 -5.45
N ASP A 12 10.73 14.80 -4.87
CA ASP A 12 10.41 13.36 -4.89
C ASP A 12 9.57 12.98 -3.64
N HIS A 13 8.46 13.67 -3.41
CA HIS A 13 7.51 13.36 -2.33
C HIS A 13 6.07 13.30 -2.86
N PRO A 14 5.19 12.47 -2.24
CA PRO A 14 3.77 12.51 -2.58
C PRO A 14 3.23 13.93 -2.33
N THR A 15 2.71 14.53 -3.38
CA THR A 15 2.03 15.82 -3.37
C THR A 15 0.58 15.62 -3.76
N TRP A 16 -0.22 16.70 -3.71
CA TRP A 16 -1.59 16.70 -4.19
C TRP A 16 -1.72 16.39 -5.69
N ASP A 17 -0.62 16.37 -6.44
CA ASP A 17 -0.60 16.23 -7.90
C ASP A 17 -0.01 14.90 -8.41
N HIS A 18 0.88 14.25 -7.64
CA HIS A 18 1.67 13.09 -8.11
C HIS A 18 1.70 11.92 -7.12
N PHE A 19 2.25 10.78 -7.57
CA PHE A 19 2.54 9.58 -6.79
C PHE A 19 1.33 8.97 -6.08
N GLY A 20 0.17 8.93 -6.73
CA GLY A 20 -1.06 8.43 -6.12
C GLY A 20 -1.73 9.37 -5.11
N GLY A 21 -1.21 10.60 -4.94
CA GLY A 21 -1.74 11.63 -4.04
C GLY A 21 -2.81 12.54 -4.64
N SER A 22 -3.26 12.27 -5.87
CA SER A 22 -4.23 13.13 -6.56
C SER A 22 -5.67 13.03 -6.04
N TRP A 23 -6.30 14.20 -5.98
CA TRP A 23 -7.69 14.57 -5.67
C TRP A 23 -8.80 13.69 -6.25
N GLY A 24 -8.52 13.13 -7.42
CA GLY A 24 -9.54 12.58 -8.31
C GLY A 24 -10.10 11.27 -7.79
N LYS A 25 -11.43 11.16 -7.75
CA LYS A 25 -12.10 9.88 -7.48
C LYS A 25 -11.67 8.85 -8.53
N ARG A 26 -11.06 7.75 -8.09
CA ARG A 26 -10.55 6.68 -8.94
C ARG A 26 -11.51 5.51 -8.94
N ARG A 27 -12.11 5.28 -10.09
CA ARG A 27 -13.01 4.14 -10.32
C ARG A 27 -12.25 3.04 -11.02
N ARG A 28 -12.43 1.80 -10.60
CA ARG A 28 -11.91 0.66 -11.34
C ARG A 28 -12.79 0.46 -12.57
N ASN A 29 -12.21 0.58 -13.75
CA ASN A 29 -12.91 0.31 -15.00
C ASN A 29 -12.55 -1.11 -15.42
N GLY A 30 -13.51 -2.04 -15.53
CA GLY A 30 -13.33 -3.49 -15.79
C GLY A 30 -12.61 -3.90 -17.09
N THR A 31 -11.84 -3.00 -17.67
CA THR A 31 -10.85 -3.21 -18.72
C THR A 31 -9.58 -3.91 -18.18
N PRO A 32 -8.77 -4.52 -19.06
CA PRO A 32 -7.47 -5.12 -18.70
C PRO A 32 -6.44 -4.16 -18.08
N ALA A 33 -6.65 -2.85 -18.19
CA ALA A 33 -5.83 -1.82 -17.53
C ALA A 33 -6.29 -1.49 -16.09
N SER A 34 -7.26 -2.24 -15.55
CA SER A 34 -7.66 -2.11 -14.16
C SER A 34 -6.50 -2.44 -13.23
N PRO A 35 -6.25 -1.61 -12.19
CA PRO A 35 -5.30 -1.93 -11.14
C PRO A 35 -5.62 -3.30 -10.52
N LYS A 36 -4.65 -4.21 -10.53
CA LYS A 36 -4.74 -5.54 -9.93
C LYS A 36 -4.85 -5.52 -8.42
N PHE A 37 -4.09 -4.66 -7.74
CA PHE A 37 -4.03 -4.59 -6.28
C PHE A 37 -4.95 -3.49 -5.75
N TYR A 38 -5.50 -3.69 -4.57
CA TYR A 38 -6.40 -2.76 -3.91
C TYR A 38 -5.73 -1.97 -2.80
N ILE A 39 -6.30 -0.82 -2.46
CA ILE A 39 -5.95 -0.12 -1.22
C ILE A 39 -6.03 -1.09 -0.04
N GLY A 40 -4.94 -1.11 0.73
CA GLY A 40 -4.75 -1.97 1.88
C GLY A 40 -4.11 -3.32 1.58
N ASP A 41 -3.97 -3.74 0.32
CA ASP A 41 -3.32 -5.02 0.00
C ASP A 41 -1.85 -4.99 0.41
N VAL A 42 -1.40 -6.11 1.00
CA VAL A 42 0.00 -6.34 1.31
C VAL A 42 0.67 -6.96 0.08
N VAL A 43 1.73 -6.30 -0.38
CA VAL A 43 2.49 -6.66 -1.58
C VAL A 43 3.96 -6.81 -1.26
N ARG A 44 4.67 -7.53 -2.13
CA ARG A 44 6.12 -7.68 -2.12
C ARG A 44 6.69 -7.29 -3.47
N HIS A 45 7.75 -6.49 -3.45
CA HIS A 45 8.49 -6.15 -4.67
C HIS A 45 9.16 -7.41 -5.24
N ALA A 46 8.93 -7.70 -6.52
CA ALA A 46 9.37 -8.93 -7.19
C ALA A 46 10.89 -9.07 -7.22
N GLN A 47 11.61 -7.99 -7.54
CA GLN A 47 13.08 -7.94 -7.55
C GLN A 47 13.69 -7.70 -6.17
N TRP A 48 13.40 -6.55 -5.53
CA TRP A 48 14.03 -6.08 -4.29
C TRP A 48 13.48 -6.70 -3.00
N LYS A 49 12.44 -7.53 -3.08
CA LYS A 49 11.89 -8.35 -1.99
C LYS A 49 11.36 -7.63 -0.74
N TYR A 50 11.40 -6.30 -0.66
CA TYR A 50 10.75 -5.58 0.43
C TYR A 50 9.23 -5.72 0.34
N ARG A 51 8.58 -5.57 1.49
CA ARG A 51 7.12 -5.66 1.66
C ARG A 51 6.55 -4.27 1.87
N GLY A 52 5.31 -4.07 1.45
CA GLY A 52 4.59 -2.83 1.68
C GLY A 52 3.09 -3.02 1.62
N VAL A 53 2.34 -2.03 2.09
CA VAL A 53 0.89 -1.95 1.96
C VAL A 53 0.51 -0.88 0.95
N VAL A 54 -0.41 -1.20 0.05
CA VAL A 54 -0.90 -0.26 -0.98
C VAL A 54 -1.71 0.85 -0.30
N ILE A 55 -1.30 2.10 -0.50
CA ILE A 55 -1.99 3.30 0.03
C ILE A 55 -2.47 4.26 -1.07
N GLY A 56 -2.17 3.96 -2.33
CA GLY A 56 -2.65 4.68 -3.50
C GLY A 56 -2.32 3.94 -4.78
N TRP A 57 -3.04 4.23 -5.87
CA TRP A 57 -2.72 3.68 -7.20
C TRP A 57 -3.15 4.62 -8.32
N ASP A 58 -2.34 4.78 -9.36
CA ASP A 58 -2.65 5.48 -10.61
C ASP A 58 -2.82 4.46 -11.76
N PHE A 59 -3.55 4.81 -12.82
CA PHE A 59 -3.69 3.95 -14.02
C PHE A 59 -2.43 3.87 -14.87
N THR A 60 -1.63 4.93 -14.86
CA THR A 60 -0.32 5.07 -15.50
C THR A 60 0.61 5.79 -14.53
N ALA A 61 1.91 5.79 -14.79
CA ALA A 61 2.87 6.51 -13.96
C ALA A 61 2.50 8.00 -13.89
N ASN A 62 2.19 8.48 -12.69
CA ASN A 62 1.94 9.88 -12.41
C ASN A 62 3.01 10.39 -11.45
N ALA A 63 4.13 10.85 -12.00
CA ALA A 63 5.28 11.36 -11.27
C ALA A 63 5.96 12.47 -12.07
N PRO A 64 6.76 13.34 -11.44
CA PRO A 64 7.56 14.32 -12.15
C PRO A 64 8.41 13.68 -13.26
N SER A 65 8.57 14.38 -14.38
CA SER A 65 9.23 13.82 -15.57
C SER A 65 10.66 13.35 -15.31
N HIS A 66 11.40 14.03 -14.42
CA HIS A 66 12.76 13.62 -14.04
C HIS A 66 12.76 12.28 -13.29
N TRP A 67 11.76 12.05 -12.42
CA TRP A 67 11.61 10.80 -11.70
C TRP A 67 11.28 9.66 -12.65
N ILE A 68 10.30 9.88 -13.55
CA ILE A 68 9.90 8.90 -14.58
C ILE A 68 11.13 8.50 -15.40
N LYS A 69 11.87 9.48 -15.91
CA LYS A 69 13.08 9.22 -16.71
C LYS A 69 14.07 8.33 -15.95
N ARG A 70 14.42 8.67 -14.71
CA ARG A 70 15.36 7.89 -13.89
C ARG A 70 14.90 6.45 -13.65
N VAL A 71 13.61 6.23 -13.39
CA VAL A 71 13.08 4.88 -13.11
C VAL A 71 13.08 4.00 -14.37
N TYR A 72 12.66 4.56 -15.52
CA TYR A 72 12.61 3.82 -16.79
C TYR A 72 13.91 3.86 -17.61
N GLU A 73 14.99 4.42 -17.05
CA GLU A 73 16.35 4.07 -17.47
C GLU A 73 16.73 2.65 -17.03
N ILE A 74 16.05 2.12 -15.99
CA ILE A 74 16.34 0.80 -15.39
C ILE A 74 15.27 -0.24 -15.76
N TYR A 75 14.01 0.18 -15.88
CA TYR A 75 12.87 -0.67 -16.21
C TYR A 75 12.35 -0.40 -17.63
N PRO A 76 11.66 -1.36 -18.28
CA PRO A 76 11.07 -1.13 -19.61
C PRO A 76 10.13 0.08 -19.62
N SER A 77 10.31 0.99 -20.58
CA SER A 77 9.58 2.26 -20.64
C SER A 77 8.07 2.11 -20.77
N GLU A 78 7.61 1.04 -21.42
CA GLU A 78 6.19 0.70 -21.58
C GLU A 78 5.50 0.35 -20.25
N TRP A 79 6.29 0.07 -19.20
CA TRP A 79 5.73 -0.12 -17.87
C TRP A 79 5.19 1.19 -17.29
N SER A 80 5.61 2.36 -17.82
CA SER A 80 5.07 3.67 -17.43
C SER A 80 3.60 3.85 -17.80
N ASP A 81 3.11 3.15 -18.82
CA ASP A 81 1.71 3.15 -19.25
C ASP A 81 0.85 2.09 -18.52
N ARG A 82 1.40 1.47 -17.48
CA ARG A 82 0.72 0.47 -16.63
C ARG A 82 0.34 1.04 -15.27
N PRO A 83 -0.55 0.38 -14.50
CA PRO A 83 -0.88 0.84 -13.17
C PRO A 83 0.36 0.96 -12.26
N HIS A 84 0.37 2.01 -11.45
CA HIS A 84 1.41 2.27 -10.46
C HIS A 84 0.82 2.41 -9.09
N TYR A 85 1.58 2.01 -8.08
CA TYR A 85 1.12 1.93 -6.71
C TYR A 85 2.03 2.73 -5.78
N LEU A 86 1.42 3.55 -4.93
CA LEU A 86 2.08 4.12 -3.76
C LEU A 86 1.98 3.11 -2.61
N LEU A 87 3.13 2.73 -2.07
CA LEU A 87 3.25 1.76 -0.99
C LEU A 87 3.77 2.43 0.27
N LEU A 88 3.20 2.11 1.42
CA LEU A 88 3.87 2.26 2.72
C LEU A 88 4.71 1.01 2.95
N VAL A 89 6.03 1.16 2.90
CA VAL A 89 7.02 0.08 2.98
C VAL A 89 7.30 -0.30 4.42
N GLU A 90 7.51 -1.60 4.67
CA GLU A 90 7.97 -2.10 5.97
C GLU A 90 9.26 -1.40 6.42
N ASN A 91 9.38 -1.10 7.72
CA ASN A 91 10.60 -0.57 8.29
C ASN A 91 11.74 -1.53 7.95
N ALA A 92 12.83 -0.98 7.46
CA ALA A 92 13.98 -1.79 7.16
C ALA A 92 14.54 -2.38 8.48
N ALA A 93 15.12 -3.59 8.41
CA ALA A 93 15.64 -4.26 9.60
C ALA A 93 16.60 -3.35 10.39
N PRO A 94 16.74 -3.53 11.71
CA PRO A 94 17.78 -2.84 12.48
C PRO A 94 19.12 -3.03 11.75
N ASN A 95 19.79 -1.91 11.42
CA ASN A 95 21.02 -1.81 10.61
C ASN A 95 20.85 -1.70 9.08
N SER A 96 19.63 -1.54 8.56
CA SER A 96 19.46 -1.21 7.14
C SER A 96 19.77 0.26 6.87
N GLN A 97 20.52 0.53 5.80
CA GLN A 97 20.89 1.88 5.36
C GLN A 97 19.75 2.63 4.66
N ILE A 98 18.49 2.27 4.92
CA ILE A 98 17.33 2.97 4.39
C ILE A 98 16.92 4.02 5.43
N PRO A 99 17.11 5.33 5.17
CA PRO A 99 16.65 6.39 6.06
C PRO A 99 15.17 6.23 6.44
N GLU A 100 14.82 6.59 7.67
CA GLU A 100 13.45 6.56 8.20
C GLU A 100 12.47 7.45 7.39
N GLU A 101 12.96 8.28 6.50
CA GLU A 101 12.17 9.12 5.61
C GLU A 101 11.76 8.42 4.29
N LEU A 102 12.27 7.20 4.05
CA LEU A 102 12.07 6.39 2.83
C LEU A 102 11.00 5.30 2.98
N TYR A 103 9.96 5.53 3.78
CA TYR A 103 8.88 4.56 3.94
C TYR A 103 7.85 4.53 2.81
N LEU A 104 8.09 5.28 1.72
CA LEU A 104 7.20 5.32 0.58
C LEU A 104 7.92 4.85 -0.68
N ALA A 105 7.25 3.97 -1.42
CA ALA A 105 7.68 3.52 -2.74
C ALA A 105 6.59 3.79 -3.77
N TYR A 106 6.97 4.23 -4.97
CA TYR A 106 6.04 4.33 -6.10
C TYR A 106 6.44 3.33 -7.19
N VAL A 107 5.64 2.29 -7.37
CA VAL A 107 6.08 1.05 -8.05
C VAL A 107 5.09 0.63 -9.13
N SER A 108 5.60 0.25 -10.30
CA SER A 108 4.78 -0.37 -11.36
C SER A 108 4.17 -1.69 -10.91
N GLU A 109 2.94 -1.97 -11.34
CA GLU A 109 2.24 -3.24 -11.10
C GLU A 109 3.08 -4.48 -11.44
N GLU A 110 3.86 -4.39 -12.53
CA GLU A 110 4.70 -5.47 -13.05
C GLU A 110 5.75 -5.94 -12.02
N ASN A 111 6.12 -5.06 -11.11
CA ASN A 111 7.08 -5.33 -10.06
C ASN A 111 6.44 -5.81 -8.75
N LEU A 112 5.13 -6.05 -8.70
CA LEU A 112 4.41 -6.39 -7.47
C LEU A 112 3.80 -7.79 -7.51
N LYS A 113 3.82 -8.42 -6.33
CA LYS A 113 3.16 -9.70 -6.05
C LYS A 113 2.41 -9.60 -4.74
N TYR A 114 1.30 -10.32 -4.61
CA TYR A 114 0.61 -10.46 -3.32
C TYR A 114 1.54 -11.09 -2.27
N ASP A 115 1.47 -10.58 -1.04
CA ASP A 115 2.17 -11.13 0.12
C ASP A 115 1.14 -11.52 1.19
N TYR A 116 0.99 -12.83 1.38
CA TYR A 116 0.03 -13.42 2.33
C TYR A 116 0.67 -13.75 3.69
N GLY A 117 1.87 -13.25 3.97
CA GLY A 117 2.63 -13.64 5.15
C GLY A 117 1.99 -13.13 6.45
N GLY A 118 2.09 -11.83 6.71
CA GLY A 118 1.69 -11.25 7.99
C GLY A 118 1.59 -9.73 7.95
N PRO A 119 1.44 -9.08 9.12
CA PRO A 119 1.42 -7.62 9.20
C PRO A 119 2.68 -6.98 8.59
N ILE A 120 2.56 -5.71 8.23
CA ILE A 120 3.71 -4.87 7.85
C ILE A 120 4.22 -4.22 9.13
N GLN A 121 5.50 -4.37 9.41
CA GLN A 121 6.19 -3.70 10.51
C GLN A 121 6.52 -2.26 10.12
N ASN A 122 5.55 -1.36 10.20
CA ASN A 122 5.77 0.08 10.04
C ASN A 122 4.88 0.84 11.02
N ASP A 123 5.47 1.68 11.87
CA ASP A 123 4.75 2.38 12.93
C ASP A 123 3.68 3.35 12.41
N ARG A 124 3.82 3.81 11.15
CA ARG A 124 2.85 4.69 10.49
C ARG A 124 1.62 3.93 9.99
N ILE A 125 1.58 2.61 10.04
CA ILE A 125 0.44 1.85 9.51
C ILE A 125 -0.88 2.21 10.20
N LEU A 126 -0.82 2.49 11.51
CA LEU A 126 -1.97 2.86 12.33
C LEU A 126 -2.46 4.31 12.07
N THR A 127 -1.69 5.13 11.33
CA THR A 127 -2.15 6.47 10.93
C THR A 127 -3.05 6.42 9.71
N ILE A 128 -3.00 5.34 8.93
CA ILE A 128 -3.75 5.17 7.67
C ILE A 128 -4.86 4.13 7.82
N PHE A 129 -4.60 3.05 8.56
CA PHE A 129 -5.47 1.88 8.62
C PHE A 129 -5.98 1.61 10.05
N GLN A 130 -7.25 1.26 10.15
CA GLN A 130 -7.89 0.89 11.43
C GLN A 130 -7.59 -0.56 11.82
N GLY A 131 -7.34 -1.43 10.83
CA GLY A 131 -7.07 -2.83 11.08
C GLY A 131 -6.91 -3.63 9.79
N ARG A 132 -6.87 -4.95 9.97
CA ARG A 132 -6.71 -5.96 8.93
C ARG A 132 -8.01 -6.74 8.74
N ALA A 133 -8.49 -6.86 7.50
CA ALA A 133 -9.60 -7.72 7.18
C ALA A 133 -9.15 -9.18 7.22
N ARG A 134 -9.99 -10.03 7.80
CA ARG A 134 -9.74 -11.46 7.91
C ARG A 134 -10.62 -12.20 6.91
N GLU A 135 -9.98 -13.02 6.10
CA GLU A 135 -10.64 -13.90 5.15
C GLU A 135 -11.25 -15.13 5.87
N PRO A 136 -12.22 -15.82 5.24
CA PRO A 136 -12.83 -17.02 5.83
C PRO A 136 -11.84 -18.14 6.15
N ASP A 137 -10.74 -18.25 5.39
CA ASP A 137 -9.64 -19.19 5.63
C ASP A 137 -8.73 -18.77 6.81
N GLY A 138 -9.06 -17.66 7.47
CA GLY A 138 -8.32 -17.11 8.59
C GLY A 138 -7.10 -16.28 8.20
N THR A 139 -6.75 -16.21 6.92
CA THR A 139 -5.67 -15.36 6.42
C THR A 139 -6.09 -13.90 6.46
N SER A 140 -5.11 -13.02 6.38
CA SER A 140 -5.35 -11.61 6.20
C SER A 140 -4.25 -11.05 5.32
N HIS A 141 -4.60 -10.45 4.20
CA HIS A 141 -3.62 -9.81 3.33
C HIS A 141 -4.02 -8.39 2.97
N ARG A 142 -5.07 -7.86 3.63
CA ARG A 142 -5.62 -6.54 3.32
C ARG A 142 -5.97 -5.75 4.58
N TYR A 143 -5.50 -4.52 4.62
CA TYR A 143 -5.86 -3.51 5.61
C TYR A 143 -7.10 -2.73 5.17
N TYR A 144 -7.84 -2.18 6.13
CA TYR A 144 -8.95 -1.28 5.84
C TYR A 144 -8.78 0.08 6.54
N PRO A 145 -9.01 1.19 5.81
CA PRO A 145 -8.95 2.51 6.40
C PRO A 145 -10.20 2.76 7.28
N PRO A 146 -10.09 3.59 8.34
CA PRO A 146 -11.22 3.92 9.21
C PRO A 146 -12.37 4.58 8.43
N SER A 147 -13.57 4.54 8.98
CA SER A 147 -14.71 5.27 8.41
C SER A 147 -14.38 6.76 8.29
N GLY A 148 -14.80 7.40 7.20
CA GLY A 148 -14.51 8.81 6.92
C GLY A 148 -13.10 9.11 6.41
N HIS A 149 -12.19 8.13 6.38
CA HIS A 149 -10.84 8.34 5.82
C HIS A 149 -10.88 8.70 4.33
N PRO A 150 -10.09 9.67 3.84
CA PRO A 150 -10.09 10.10 2.43
C PRO A 150 -9.91 8.98 1.41
N LEU A 151 -9.11 7.95 1.73
CA LEU A 151 -8.93 6.79 0.87
C LEU A 151 -10.25 6.09 0.49
N ARG A 152 -11.27 6.11 1.37
CA ARG A 152 -12.59 5.53 1.06
C ARG A 152 -13.40 6.36 0.07
N THR A 153 -13.08 7.64 -0.06
CA THR A 153 -13.72 8.58 -0.98
C THR A 153 -12.99 8.62 -2.32
N ILE A 154 -11.65 8.65 -2.29
CA ILE A 154 -10.80 8.63 -3.49
C ILE A 154 -10.88 7.27 -4.18
N TYR A 155 -10.86 6.16 -3.43
CA TYR A 155 -10.89 4.79 -3.95
C TYR A 155 -12.17 4.05 -3.50
N PRO A 156 -13.36 4.46 -3.97
CA PRO A 156 -14.63 3.92 -3.51
C PRO A 156 -14.83 2.44 -3.84
N ASP A 157 -14.18 1.94 -4.89
CA ASP A 157 -14.30 0.54 -5.35
C ASP A 157 -13.33 -0.38 -4.60
N ASP A 158 -12.42 0.18 -3.79
CA ASP A 158 -11.43 -0.54 -3.00
C ASP A 158 -11.92 -0.77 -1.56
N ARG A 159 -13.22 -0.60 -1.31
CA ARG A 159 -13.82 -0.85 -0.01
C ARG A 159 -13.97 -2.35 0.23
N ILE A 160 -13.61 -2.79 1.42
CA ILE A 160 -13.89 -4.14 1.88
C ILE A 160 -15.38 -4.20 2.25
N ALA A 161 -16.12 -5.11 1.60
CA ALA A 161 -17.57 -5.22 1.75
C ALA A 161 -17.99 -5.71 3.15
N TYR A 162 -17.19 -6.57 3.78
CA TYR A 162 -17.44 -7.09 5.12
C TYR A 162 -16.13 -7.18 5.92
N ILE A 163 -16.18 -6.80 7.19
CA ILE A 163 -15.06 -6.98 8.12
C ILE A 163 -15.49 -8.05 9.12
N VAL A 164 -14.81 -9.20 9.11
CA VAL A 164 -15.00 -10.20 10.16
C VAL A 164 -14.21 -9.77 11.39
N THR A 165 -14.83 -8.96 12.25
CA THR A 165 -14.29 -8.64 13.59
C THR A 165 -14.60 -9.78 14.54
N GLN A 166 -13.61 -10.33 15.24
CA GLN A 166 -13.91 -11.19 16.39
C GLN A 166 -14.68 -10.36 17.43
N LYS A 167 -15.82 -10.88 17.90
CA LYS A 167 -16.33 -10.44 19.20
C LYS A 167 -15.24 -10.76 20.22
N ALA A 168 -14.87 -9.77 21.03
CA ALA A 168 -14.11 -10.02 22.25
C ALA A 168 -14.81 -11.16 23.00
N GLN A 169 -14.05 -12.18 23.40
CA GLN A 169 -14.55 -13.14 24.37
C GLN A 169 -14.84 -12.35 25.66
N GLU A 170 -16.10 -11.95 25.84
CA GLU A 170 -16.58 -11.41 27.11
C GLU A 170 -16.38 -12.48 28.19
N GLY A 171 -15.75 -12.06 29.29
CA GLY A 171 -15.34 -12.91 30.39
C GLY A 171 -16.46 -13.76 30.96
N GLY A 172 -16.24 -15.07 30.98
CA GLY A 172 -17.06 -16.03 31.69
C GLY A 172 -16.37 -16.51 32.97
N GLY A 173 -16.79 -15.93 34.10
CA GLY A 173 -17.08 -16.64 35.36
C GLY A 173 -15.93 -17.28 36.15
N GLY A 174 -15.67 -16.76 37.35
CA GLY A 174 -14.85 -17.45 38.34
C GLY A 174 -14.69 -16.76 39.68
N THR A 175 -15.76 -16.18 40.26
CA THR A 175 -15.76 -15.79 41.68
C THR A 175 -15.64 -17.05 42.54
N HIS A 176 -14.43 -17.37 43.03
CA HIS A 176 -14.27 -18.36 44.08
C HIS A 176 -14.39 -17.65 45.43
N ARG A 177 -15.59 -17.74 46.03
CA ARG A 177 -15.75 -17.67 47.48
C ARG A 177 -15.44 -19.06 48.02
N ARG A 178 -14.43 -19.16 48.89
CA ARG A 178 -14.49 -19.92 50.15
C ARG A 178 -13.35 -19.46 51.04
#